data_AF-A0A842TSV6-F1
#
_entry.id   AF-A0A842TSV6-F1
#
_cell.length_a   1.000
_cell.length_b   1.000
_cell.length_c   1.000
_cell.angle_alpha   90.00
_cell.angle_beta   90.00
_cell.angle_gamma   90.00
#
_symmetry.space_group_name_H-M   'P 1'
#
loop_
_entity.id
_entity.type
_entity.pdbx_description
1 polymer ?
#
loop_
_entity_poly.entity_id
_entity_poly.type
_entity_poly.pdbx_seq_one_letter_code
_entity_poly.pdbx_strand_id
1 'polypeptide(L)'
;MIVTQKKEFKDILENLDKNEMQKVIIIGCSLCATKCHTGGEDQVKEMANKLTENDKEVVATMVFEEPCDFRLTRRDYNKLKRENDGVKEADGALIMSCGLGCQAFQSVTGHTIVPSNDTVFMGVTERLGNWHEYCRACGNCLLGETGGICPITRCAKSLVNGPCGGCQDGKCEYGGYVNDCAWALIYEKLKKEDTLENFMKFRPPKNYILQNNPRHVPPTWTMDAPEEE
;
A
#
# COMPACT_ATOMS: atom_id res chain seq x y z
N MET A 1 -5.26 -2.63 -2.57
CA MET A 1 -5.05 -1.18 -2.39
C MET A 1 -4.07 -0.98 -1.25
N ILE A 2 -3.13 -0.06 -1.39
CA ILE A 2 -2.25 0.36 -0.29
C ILE A 2 -2.89 1.57 0.38
N VAL A 3 -3.15 1.49 1.68
CA VAL A 3 -3.69 2.61 2.45
C VAL A 3 -2.55 3.55 2.79
N THR A 4 -2.75 4.82 2.49
CA THR A 4 -1.79 5.89 2.75
C THR A 4 -2.38 6.94 3.68
N GLN A 5 -1.55 7.52 4.53
CA GLN A 5 -1.90 8.61 5.43
C GLN A 5 -1.00 9.82 5.12
N LYS A 6 -1.57 11.03 5.11
CA LYS A 6 -0.77 12.26 4.95
C LYS A 6 0.15 12.40 6.16
N LYS A 7 1.42 12.74 5.92
CA LYS A 7 2.29 13.25 6.97
C LYS A 7 1.83 14.64 7.39
N GLU A 8 2.25 15.06 8.57
CA GLU A 8 2.06 16.44 9.01
C GLU A 8 2.79 17.39 8.05
N PHE A 9 2.14 18.50 7.69
CA PHE A 9 2.69 19.43 6.71
C PHE A 9 4.03 20.03 7.16
N LYS A 10 4.17 20.28 8.46
CA LYS A 10 5.42 20.74 9.06
C LYS A 10 6.58 19.77 8.79
N ASP A 11 6.35 18.47 8.96
CA ASP A 11 7.38 17.45 8.71
C ASP A 11 7.75 17.39 7.22
N ILE A 12 6.78 17.58 6.33
CA ILE A 12 7.03 17.66 4.88
C ILE A 12 7.93 18.86 4.58
N LEU A 13 7.58 20.05 5.08
CA LEU A 13 8.34 21.27 4.85
C LEU A 13 9.76 21.16 5.40
N GLU A 14 9.93 20.67 6.63
CA GLU A 14 11.24 20.41 7.22
C GLU A 14 12.08 19.44 6.38
N ASN A 15 11.47 18.42 5.78
CA ASN A 15 12.19 17.49 4.90
C ASN A 15 12.58 18.16 3.57
N LEU A 16 11.73 19.00 2.98
CA LEU A 16 12.07 19.77 1.79
C LEU A 16 13.24 20.72 2.07
N ASP A 17 13.23 21.41 3.21
CA ASP A 17 14.30 22.33 3.64
C ASP A 17 15.61 21.60 3.89
N LYS A 18 15.59 20.47 4.60
CA LYS A 18 16.79 19.64 4.86
C LYS A 18 17.44 19.12 3.58
N ASN A 19 16.67 18.94 2.51
CA ASN A 19 17.17 18.52 1.20
C ASN A 19 17.43 19.72 0.27
N GLU A 20 17.42 20.95 0.79
CA GLU A 20 17.69 22.19 0.05
C GLU A 20 16.76 22.39 -1.16
N MET A 21 15.54 21.85 -1.11
CA MET A 21 14.59 21.91 -2.22
C MET A 21 13.79 23.21 -2.20
N GLN A 22 14.01 24.09 -3.17
CA GLN A 22 13.21 25.31 -3.38
C GLN A 22 12.26 25.15 -4.56
N LYS A 23 12.73 24.58 -5.68
CA LYS A 23 11.96 24.25 -6.87
C LYS A 23 11.50 22.80 -6.82
N VAL A 24 10.20 22.58 -6.65
CA VAL A 24 9.63 21.27 -6.33
C VAL A 24 8.66 20.80 -7.39
N ILE A 25 8.81 19.55 -7.84
CA ILE A 25 7.78 18.83 -8.61
C ILE A 25 6.83 18.14 -7.63
N ILE A 26 5.52 18.19 -7.85
CA ILE A 26 4.55 17.43 -7.04
C ILE A 26 3.93 16.31 -7.87
N ILE A 27 4.09 15.07 -7.42
CA ILE A 27 3.55 13.90 -8.10
C ILE A 27 2.49 13.20 -7.24
N GLY A 28 1.28 13.07 -7.77
CA GLY A 28 0.17 12.31 -7.18
C GLY A 28 0.05 10.87 -7.70
N CYS A 29 -0.92 10.14 -7.18
CA CYS A 29 -1.27 8.77 -7.61
C CYS A 29 -2.77 8.66 -7.81
N SER A 30 -3.22 8.33 -9.03
CA SER A 30 -4.65 8.29 -9.39
C SER A 30 -5.42 7.15 -8.73
N LEU A 31 -4.73 6.11 -8.26
CA LEU A 31 -5.33 4.91 -7.68
C LEU A 31 -5.46 4.98 -6.16
N CYS A 32 -4.48 4.42 -5.43
CA CYS A 32 -4.62 4.17 -4.01
C CYS A 32 -4.62 5.47 -3.19
N ALA A 33 -3.72 6.41 -3.51
CA ALA A 33 -3.62 7.66 -2.76
C ALA A 33 -4.85 8.56 -2.99
N THR A 34 -5.41 8.60 -4.21
CA THR A 34 -6.71 9.25 -4.48
C THR A 34 -7.82 8.65 -3.63
N LYS A 35 -7.94 7.31 -3.58
CA LYS A 35 -8.96 6.65 -2.75
C LYS A 35 -8.80 6.92 -1.25
N CYS A 36 -7.58 7.20 -0.80
CA CYS A 36 -7.28 7.63 0.56
C CYS A 36 -7.41 9.14 0.78
N HIS A 37 -7.74 9.94 -0.24
CA HIS A 37 -7.70 11.41 -0.20
C HIS A 37 -6.35 11.96 0.27
N THR A 38 -5.25 11.35 -0.19
CA THR A 38 -3.87 11.70 0.21
C THR A 38 -2.94 12.04 -0.96
N GLY A 39 -3.41 11.94 -2.21
CA GLY A 39 -2.55 12.19 -3.37
C GLY A 39 -3.27 12.23 -4.72
N GLY A 40 -4.59 12.46 -4.72
CA GLY A 40 -5.34 12.73 -5.94
C GLY A 40 -5.25 14.19 -6.36
N GLU A 41 -5.93 14.54 -7.46
CA GLU A 41 -5.91 15.87 -8.09
C GLU A 41 -6.15 17.01 -7.09
N ASP A 42 -7.20 16.90 -6.28
CA ASP A 42 -7.54 17.95 -5.31
C ASP A 42 -6.47 18.10 -4.22
N GLN A 43 -5.86 16.99 -3.79
CA GLN A 43 -4.80 17.02 -2.78
C GLN A 43 -3.49 17.55 -3.33
N VAL A 44 -3.17 17.25 -4.60
CA VAL A 44 -1.99 17.81 -5.27
C VAL A 44 -2.13 19.32 -5.42
N LYS A 45 -3.31 19.81 -5.83
CA LYS A 45 -3.60 21.25 -5.91
C LYS A 45 -3.52 21.93 -4.55
N GLU A 46 -4.11 21.33 -3.52
CA GLU A 46 -4.05 21.84 -2.14
C GLU A 46 -2.60 21.94 -1.65
N MET A 47 -1.79 20.90 -1.89
CA MET A 47 -0.39 20.87 -1.50
C MET A 47 0.44 21.90 -2.28
N ALA A 48 0.17 22.08 -3.58
CA ALA A 48 0.85 23.09 -4.39
C ALA A 48 0.64 24.50 -3.81
N ASN A 49 -0.60 24.85 -3.43
CA ASN A 49 -0.89 26.13 -2.80
C ASN A 49 -0.17 26.28 -1.47
N LYS A 50 -0.20 25.26 -0.61
CA LYS A 50 0.49 25.27 0.69
C LYS A 50 2.00 25.47 0.57
N LEU A 51 2.62 24.81 -0.41
CA LEU A 51 4.05 24.98 -0.66
C LEU A 51 4.39 26.39 -1.16
N THR A 52 3.59 26.94 -2.09
CA THR A 52 3.76 28.31 -2.57
C THR A 52 3.59 29.35 -1.46
N GLU A 53 2.63 29.15 -0.54
CA GLU A 53 2.44 30.00 0.64
C GLU A 53 3.60 29.93 1.65
N ASN A 54 4.48 28.93 1.53
CA ASN A 54 5.65 28.71 2.38
C ASN A 54 6.94 28.81 1.57
N ASP A 55 6.98 29.75 0.62
CA ASP A 55 8.17 30.17 -0.13
C ASP A 55 8.84 29.08 -0.99
N LYS A 56 8.09 28.03 -1.37
CA LYS A 56 8.54 27.03 -2.36
C LYS A 56 7.99 27.34 -3.75
N GLU A 57 8.79 27.11 -4.77
CA GLU A 57 8.38 27.24 -6.17
C GLU A 57 7.92 25.88 -6.70
N VAL A 58 6.63 25.74 -6.98
CA VAL A 58 6.09 24.51 -7.58
C VAL A 58 6.22 24.58 -9.10
N VAL A 59 7.26 23.93 -9.65
CA VAL A 59 7.61 24.03 -11.07
C VAL A 59 6.78 23.11 -11.98
N ALA A 60 6.18 22.06 -11.42
CA ALA A 60 5.34 21.14 -12.16
C ALA A 60 4.48 20.30 -11.21
N THR A 61 3.27 19.95 -11.64
CA THR A 61 2.42 18.99 -10.93
C THR A 61 1.79 17.99 -11.89
N MET A 62 1.62 16.73 -11.47
CA MET A 62 0.87 15.73 -12.23
C MET A 62 0.44 14.57 -11.32
N VAL A 63 -0.78 14.06 -11.52
CA VAL A 63 -1.21 12.80 -10.91
C VAL A 63 -0.86 11.66 -11.87
N PHE A 64 0.06 10.79 -11.46
CA PHE A 64 0.44 9.63 -12.27
C PHE A 64 -0.62 8.56 -12.16
N GLU A 65 -0.80 7.78 -13.23
CA GLU A 65 -1.77 6.68 -13.26
C GLU A 65 -1.39 5.62 -12.22
N GLU A 66 -0.23 5.00 -12.40
CA GLU A 66 0.32 4.02 -11.48
C GLU A 66 1.80 4.33 -11.23
N PRO A 67 2.13 5.22 -10.28
CA PRO A 67 3.53 5.58 -10.03
C PRO A 67 4.35 4.40 -9.50
N CYS A 68 3.73 3.30 -9.08
CA CYS A 68 4.41 2.07 -8.68
C CYS A 68 4.81 1.15 -9.85
N ASP A 69 4.47 1.50 -11.10
CA ASP A 69 4.92 0.80 -12.31
C ASP A 69 6.02 1.63 -12.99
N PHE A 70 7.20 1.03 -13.21
CA PHE A 70 8.34 1.75 -13.81
C PHE A 70 8.08 2.24 -15.25
N ARG A 71 7.32 1.50 -16.05
CA ARG A 71 6.98 1.86 -17.44
C ARG A 71 6.01 3.03 -17.45
N LEU A 72 4.96 2.98 -16.63
CA LEU A 72 3.95 4.04 -16.54
C LEU A 72 4.54 5.31 -15.93
N THR A 73 5.37 5.17 -14.88
CA THR A 73 6.14 6.28 -14.32
C THR A 73 7.03 6.95 -15.37
N ARG A 74 7.74 6.17 -16.20
CA ARG A 74 8.58 6.73 -17.28
C ARG A 74 7.75 7.45 -18.32
N ARG A 75 6.61 6.87 -18.73
CA ARG A 75 5.67 7.47 -19.68
C ARG A 75 5.15 8.81 -19.15
N ASP A 76 4.64 8.82 -17.92
CA ASP A 76 4.01 9.99 -17.31
C ASP A 76 5.05 11.08 -17.01
N TYR A 77 6.25 10.72 -16.55
CA TYR A 77 7.34 11.67 -16.38
C TYR A 77 7.83 12.28 -17.71
N ASN A 78 7.90 11.50 -18.78
CA ASN A 78 8.20 12.03 -20.11
C ASN A 78 7.11 12.97 -20.64
N LYS A 79 5.84 12.71 -20.31
CA LYS A 79 4.74 13.63 -20.58
C LYS A 79 4.92 14.93 -19.78
N LEU A 80 5.13 14.84 -18.47
CA LEU A 80 5.36 15.97 -17.57
C LEU A 80 6.47 16.90 -18.09
N LYS A 81 7.62 16.33 -18.49
CA LYS A 81 8.74 17.09 -19.08
C LYS A 81 8.42 17.80 -20.40
N ARG A 82 7.52 17.25 -21.22
CA ARG A 82 7.11 17.88 -22.49
C ARG A 82 6.14 19.03 -22.26
N GLU A 83 5.36 18.96 -21.18
CA GLU A 83 4.34 19.95 -20.85
C GLU A 83 4.89 21.06 -19.94
N ASN A 84 6.02 20.84 -19.27
CA ASN A 84 6.58 21.75 -18.28
C ASN A 84 8.11 21.81 -18.38
N ASP A 85 8.64 22.89 -18.94
CA ASP A 85 10.08 23.09 -19.09
C ASP A 85 10.81 23.22 -17.73
N GLY A 86 10.12 23.72 -16.69
CA GLY A 86 10.64 23.89 -15.33
C GLY A 86 11.03 22.59 -14.62
N VAL A 87 10.60 21.43 -15.13
CA VAL A 87 10.96 20.10 -14.56
C VAL A 87 12.48 19.89 -14.54
N LYS A 88 13.21 20.47 -15.51
CA LYS A 88 14.68 20.35 -15.58
C LYS A 88 15.40 21.17 -14.52
N GLU A 89 14.73 22.17 -13.97
CA GLU A 89 15.26 23.09 -12.96
C GLU A 89 14.83 22.71 -11.54
N ALA A 90 14.09 21.60 -11.39
CA ALA A 90 13.63 21.14 -10.10
C ALA A 90 14.78 20.61 -9.25
N ASP A 91 14.82 21.00 -7.98
CA ASP A 91 15.76 20.47 -6.98
C ASP A 91 15.37 19.05 -6.55
N GLY A 92 14.08 18.71 -6.67
CA GLY A 92 13.55 17.39 -6.35
C GLY A 92 12.04 17.28 -6.53
N ALA A 93 11.48 16.19 -6.02
CA ALA A 93 10.06 15.91 -6.14
C ALA A 93 9.42 15.55 -4.79
N LEU A 94 8.30 16.21 -4.48
CA LEU A 94 7.38 15.78 -3.42
C LEU A 94 6.45 14.70 -3.98
N ILE A 95 6.54 13.49 -3.44
CA ILE A 95 5.77 12.34 -3.90
C ILE A 95 4.59 12.09 -2.97
N MET A 96 3.38 12.36 -3.46
CA MET A 96 2.10 12.13 -2.81
C MET A 96 1.53 10.74 -3.15
N SER A 97 2.32 9.70 -2.88
CA SER A 97 1.94 8.30 -3.12
C SER A 97 2.47 7.37 -2.02
N CYS A 98 2.29 6.05 -2.18
CA CYS A 98 2.89 5.08 -1.27
C CYS A 98 4.40 4.90 -1.51
N GLY A 99 5.08 4.14 -0.66
CA GLY A 99 6.52 3.89 -0.75
C GLY A 99 6.96 3.18 -2.04
N LEU A 100 6.07 2.42 -2.68
CA LEU A 100 6.34 1.82 -4.00
C LEU A 100 6.44 2.90 -5.08
N GLY A 101 5.49 3.85 -5.09
CA GLY A 101 5.49 4.95 -6.05
C GLY A 101 6.66 5.90 -5.86
N CYS A 102 7.05 6.15 -4.60
CA CYS A 102 8.24 6.91 -4.27
C CYS A 102 9.51 6.28 -4.88
N GLN A 103 9.76 4.99 -4.59
CA GLN A 103 10.96 4.30 -5.06
C GLN A 103 11.00 4.16 -6.59
N ALA A 104 9.85 3.90 -7.21
CA ALA A 104 9.74 3.83 -8.66
C ALA A 104 10.04 5.17 -9.34
N PHE A 105 9.49 6.26 -8.83
CA PHE A 105 9.81 7.60 -9.33
C PHE A 105 11.31 7.90 -9.21
N GLN A 106 11.90 7.66 -8.04
CA GLN A 106 13.32 7.88 -7.81
C GLN A 106 14.18 7.00 -8.76
N SER A 107 13.85 5.72 -8.91
CA SER A 107 14.60 4.79 -9.77
C SER A 107 14.53 5.16 -11.25
N VAL A 108 13.38 5.67 -11.71
CA VAL A 108 13.15 6.02 -13.12
C VAL A 108 13.73 7.39 -13.49
N THR A 109 13.71 8.34 -12.56
CA THR A 109 14.01 9.76 -12.85
C THR A 109 15.33 10.24 -12.25
N GLY A 110 15.85 9.54 -11.24
CA GLY A 110 17.04 9.95 -10.49
C GLY A 110 16.87 11.16 -9.58
N HIS A 111 15.66 11.76 -9.49
CA HIS A 111 15.45 12.93 -8.65
C HIS A 111 15.53 12.56 -7.17
N THR A 112 16.03 13.49 -6.35
CA THR A 112 15.84 13.43 -4.91
C THR A 112 14.34 13.55 -4.62
N ILE A 113 13.83 12.71 -3.72
CA ILE A 113 12.41 12.65 -3.40
C ILE A 113 12.14 12.95 -1.93
N VAL A 114 11.01 13.58 -1.66
CA VAL A 114 10.42 13.70 -0.33
C VAL A 114 9.04 13.02 -0.34
N PRO A 115 8.81 11.96 0.44
CA PRO A 115 7.49 11.35 0.55
C PRO A 115 6.56 12.21 1.41
N SER A 116 5.38 12.58 0.89
CA SER A 116 4.36 13.31 1.66
C SER A 116 3.45 12.41 2.50
N ASN A 117 3.47 11.10 2.23
CA ASN A 117 2.54 10.14 2.80
C ASN A 117 3.28 8.97 3.43
N ASP A 118 2.70 8.42 4.50
CA ASP A 118 3.09 7.13 5.06
C ASP A 118 2.31 5.99 4.39
N THR A 119 3.00 4.88 4.16
CA THR A 119 2.37 3.62 3.75
C THR A 119 1.95 2.85 5.00
N VAL A 120 0.65 2.70 5.21
CA VAL A 120 0.12 2.15 6.46
C VAL A 120 -0.07 0.64 6.35
N PHE A 121 -0.92 0.17 5.44
CA PHE A 121 -1.19 -1.26 5.26
C PHE A 121 -1.86 -1.60 3.91
N MET A 122 -1.94 -2.89 3.57
CA MET A 122 -2.76 -3.36 2.43
C MET A 122 -4.21 -3.57 2.88
N GLY A 123 -5.08 -2.72 2.37
CA GLY A 123 -6.44 -2.59 2.86
C GLY A 123 -7.52 -2.89 1.84
N VAL A 124 -8.71 -3.11 2.41
CA VAL A 124 -10.01 -3.07 1.71
C VAL A 124 -10.75 -1.83 2.16
N THR A 125 -11.44 -1.18 1.22
CA THR A 125 -12.32 -0.04 1.50
C THR A 125 -13.69 -0.57 1.88
N GLU A 126 -14.12 -0.31 3.11
CA GLU A 126 -15.51 -0.58 3.52
C GLU A 126 -16.43 0.54 3.00
N ARG A 127 -16.03 1.79 3.26
CA ARG A 127 -16.60 3.01 2.70
C ARG A 127 -15.50 4.06 2.61
N LEU A 128 -15.70 5.12 1.84
CA LEU A 128 -14.73 6.22 1.78
C LEU A 128 -14.47 6.76 3.20
N GLY A 129 -13.19 6.90 3.56
CA GLY A 129 -12.77 7.27 4.92
C GLY A 129 -12.67 6.12 5.92
N ASN A 130 -13.05 4.89 5.56
CA ASN A 130 -12.93 3.71 6.43
C ASN A 130 -12.26 2.53 5.70
N TRP A 131 -11.03 2.23 6.12
CA TRP A 131 -10.20 1.19 5.52
C TRP A 131 -9.74 0.20 6.58
N HIS A 132 -9.68 -1.07 6.21
CA HIS A 132 -9.31 -2.15 7.11
C HIS A 132 -8.17 -2.99 6.55
N GLU A 133 -7.21 -3.38 7.40
CA GLU A 133 -6.12 -4.29 7.02
C GLU A 133 -6.68 -5.70 6.77
N TYR A 134 -6.58 -6.19 5.52
CA TYR A 134 -7.10 -7.51 5.15
C TYR A 134 -6.00 -8.44 4.61
N CYS A 135 -4.83 -7.92 4.25
CA CYS A 135 -3.73 -8.71 3.72
C CYS A 135 -2.37 -8.26 4.29
N ARG A 136 -1.48 -9.23 4.54
CA ARG A 136 -0.07 -9.01 4.90
C ARG A 136 0.93 -9.39 3.81
N ALA A 137 0.43 -9.77 2.63
CA ALA A 137 1.20 -10.33 1.53
C ALA A 137 2.23 -11.38 2.01
N CYS A 138 1.77 -12.38 2.77
CA CYS A 138 2.67 -13.33 3.43
C CYS A 138 3.25 -14.42 2.50
N GLY A 139 2.83 -14.45 1.22
CA GLY A 139 3.30 -15.41 0.23
C GLY A 139 2.67 -16.81 0.30
N ASN A 140 1.80 -17.08 1.29
CA ASN A 140 1.09 -18.35 1.43
C ASN A 140 -0.39 -18.09 1.74
N CYS A 141 -1.23 -18.08 0.71
CA CYS A 141 -2.63 -17.71 0.84
C CYS A 141 -3.46 -18.86 1.43
N LEU A 142 -4.14 -18.60 2.56
CA LEU A 142 -5.00 -19.58 3.25
C LEU A 142 -6.49 -19.37 2.98
N LEU A 143 -6.86 -18.33 2.22
CA LEU A 143 -8.26 -17.91 2.05
C LEU A 143 -9.17 -19.00 1.48
N GLY A 144 -8.65 -19.87 0.61
CA GLY A 144 -9.40 -21.00 0.05
C GLY A 144 -9.79 -22.05 1.10
N GLU A 145 -9.04 -22.17 2.19
CA GLU A 145 -9.31 -23.13 3.26
C GLU A 145 -10.04 -22.51 4.45
N THR A 146 -10.13 -21.18 4.51
CA THR A 146 -10.69 -20.46 5.66
C THR A 146 -11.93 -19.65 5.30
N GLY A 147 -12.67 -20.08 4.28
CA GLY A 147 -13.92 -19.45 3.86
C GLY A 147 -13.76 -17.99 3.42
N GLY A 148 -12.59 -17.62 2.91
CA GLY A 148 -12.28 -16.23 2.51
C GLY A 148 -11.94 -15.28 3.65
N ILE A 149 -11.74 -15.78 4.88
CA ILE A 149 -11.35 -14.97 6.04
C ILE A 149 -9.89 -15.22 6.37
N CYS A 150 -9.03 -14.20 6.26
CA CYS A 150 -7.59 -14.36 6.47
C CYS A 150 -7.28 -14.60 7.97
N PRO A 151 -6.77 -15.77 8.37
CA PRO A 151 -6.46 -16.06 9.77
C PRO A 151 -5.18 -15.35 10.24
N ILE A 152 -4.36 -14.84 9.32
CA ILE A 152 -3.11 -14.13 9.63
C ILE A 152 -3.39 -12.66 9.95
N THR A 153 -4.14 -11.99 9.08
CA THR A 153 -4.42 -10.55 9.23
C THR A 153 -5.56 -10.31 10.21
N ARG A 154 -6.64 -11.10 10.15
CA ARG A 154 -7.86 -10.83 10.92
C ARG A 154 -7.83 -11.40 12.34
N CYS A 155 -6.89 -12.30 12.64
CA CYS A 155 -6.65 -12.74 14.01
C CYS A 155 -5.57 -11.87 14.64
N ALA A 156 -5.84 -11.28 15.80
CA ALA A 156 -4.87 -10.49 16.55
C ALA A 156 -3.57 -11.26 16.90
N LYS A 157 -3.64 -12.59 16.94
CA LYS A 157 -2.51 -13.50 17.21
C LYS A 157 -1.97 -14.19 15.96
N SER A 158 -2.53 -13.89 14.79
CA SER A 158 -2.15 -14.49 13.49
C SER A 158 -2.10 -16.04 13.49
N LEU A 159 -3.00 -16.68 14.24
CA LEU A 159 -3.02 -18.14 14.40
C LEU A 159 -3.55 -18.83 13.14
N VAL A 160 -2.91 -19.92 12.72
CA VAL A 160 -3.26 -20.68 11.51
C VAL A 160 -3.91 -22.05 11.80
N ASN A 161 -3.99 -22.46 13.06
CA ASN A 161 -4.47 -23.78 13.49
C ASN A 161 -5.65 -23.71 14.48
N GLY A 162 -6.56 -22.76 14.30
CA GLY A 162 -7.78 -22.67 15.10
C GLY A 162 -7.77 -21.59 16.21
N PRO A 163 -8.87 -21.54 16.99
CA PRO A 163 -9.08 -20.54 18.03
C PRO A 163 -8.13 -20.71 19.24
N CYS A 164 -7.85 -19.62 19.93
CA CYS A 164 -6.94 -19.58 21.10
C CYS A 164 -7.64 -19.70 22.47
N GLY A 165 -8.95 -19.91 22.51
CA GLY A 165 -9.75 -19.85 23.74
C GLY A 165 -10.17 -18.43 24.18
N GLY A 166 -9.47 -17.39 23.73
CA GLY A 166 -9.78 -15.97 24.03
C GLY A 166 -10.97 -15.39 23.26
N CYS A 167 -11.95 -16.22 22.87
CA CYS A 167 -13.12 -15.79 22.13
C CYS A 167 -14.36 -15.92 23.03
N GLN A 168 -15.11 -14.83 23.18
CA GLN A 168 -16.38 -14.81 23.92
C GLN A 168 -17.47 -14.26 23.02
N ASP A 169 -18.59 -14.97 22.87
CA ASP A 169 -19.74 -14.56 22.04
C ASP A 169 -19.36 -14.12 20.61
N GLY A 170 -18.37 -14.81 20.01
CA GLY A 170 -17.85 -14.50 18.68
C GLY A 170 -16.87 -13.31 18.63
N LYS A 171 -16.56 -12.68 19.76
CA LYS A 171 -15.67 -11.51 19.89
C LYS A 171 -14.29 -11.88 20.40
N CYS A 172 -13.28 -11.17 19.93
CA CYS A 172 -11.87 -11.34 20.29
C CYS A 172 -11.55 -10.62 21.60
N GLU A 173 -10.86 -11.27 22.54
CA GLU A 173 -10.36 -10.63 23.77
C GLU A 173 -9.46 -9.41 23.49
N TYR A 174 -8.72 -9.45 22.38
CA TYR A 174 -7.82 -8.38 22.01
C TYR A 174 -8.63 -7.19 21.47
N GLY A 175 -8.53 -6.06 22.16
CA GLY A 175 -9.37 -4.89 21.93
C GLY A 175 -10.67 -4.90 22.74
N GLY A 176 -10.74 -5.66 23.83
CA GLY A 176 -11.83 -5.59 24.80
C GLY A 176 -13.17 -6.10 24.28
N TYR A 177 -13.16 -7.19 23.50
CA TYR A 177 -14.37 -7.81 22.93
C TYR A 177 -15.17 -6.92 21.95
N VAL A 178 -14.54 -5.88 21.40
CA VAL A 178 -15.16 -5.03 20.36
C VAL A 178 -15.09 -5.70 18.99
N ASN A 179 -13.92 -6.29 18.67
CA ASN A 179 -13.64 -6.86 17.35
C ASN A 179 -14.14 -8.30 17.22
N ASP A 180 -14.56 -8.69 16.02
CA ASP A 180 -14.93 -10.07 15.73
C ASP A 180 -13.72 -11.01 15.79
N CYS A 181 -13.90 -12.19 16.37
CA CYS A 181 -12.90 -13.25 16.33
C CYS A 181 -12.85 -13.87 14.93
N ALA A 182 -11.69 -13.78 14.27
CA ALA A 182 -11.50 -14.38 12.94
C ALA A 182 -11.86 -15.87 12.90
N TRP A 183 -11.50 -16.65 13.93
CA TRP A 183 -11.79 -18.09 13.95
C TRP A 183 -13.26 -18.42 14.21
N ALA A 184 -13.99 -17.56 14.94
CA ALA A 184 -15.44 -17.70 15.04
C ALA A 184 -16.10 -17.44 13.66
N LEU A 185 -15.67 -16.38 12.96
CA LEU A 185 -16.15 -16.08 11.61
C LEU A 185 -15.82 -17.20 10.61
N ILE A 186 -14.60 -17.77 10.66
CA ILE A 186 -14.19 -18.89 9.81
C ILE A 186 -15.08 -20.10 10.06
N TYR A 187 -15.33 -20.46 11.32
CA TYR A 187 -16.19 -21.58 11.68
C TYR A 187 -17.61 -21.42 11.11
N GLU A 188 -18.25 -20.27 11.37
CA GLU A 188 -19.61 -20.00 10.87
C GLU A 188 -19.69 -20.03 9.35
N LYS A 189 -18.65 -19.52 8.67
CA LYS A 189 -18.55 -19.51 7.22
C LYS A 189 -18.42 -20.92 6.65
N LEU A 190 -17.49 -21.73 7.16
CA LEU A 190 -17.28 -23.10 6.72
C LEU A 190 -18.48 -24.01 7.04
N LYS A 191 -19.13 -23.80 8.18
CA LYS A 191 -20.38 -24.49 8.55
C LYS A 191 -21.50 -24.19 7.55
N LYS A 192 -21.64 -22.94 7.14
CA LYS A 192 -22.64 -22.54 6.13
C LYS A 192 -22.34 -23.11 4.75
N GLU A 193 -21.08 -23.34 4.43
CA GLU A 193 -20.62 -23.87 3.15
C GLU A 193 -20.50 -25.41 3.13
N ASP A 194 -20.83 -26.09 4.23
CA ASP A 194 -20.70 -27.54 4.40
C ASP A 194 -19.27 -28.05 4.13
N THR A 195 -18.26 -27.28 4.59
CA THR A 195 -16.81 -27.56 4.40
C THR A 195 -16.03 -27.52 5.72
N LEU A 196 -16.64 -27.97 6.82
CA LEU A 196 -16.07 -27.93 8.17
C LEU A 196 -14.79 -28.76 8.34
N GLU A 197 -14.53 -29.74 7.48
CA GLU A 197 -13.29 -30.50 7.44
C GLU A 197 -12.06 -29.59 7.30
N ASN A 198 -12.18 -28.46 6.61
CA ASN A 198 -11.11 -27.46 6.49
C ASN A 198 -10.78 -26.79 7.83
N PHE A 199 -11.73 -26.71 8.75
CA PHE A 199 -11.51 -26.17 10.09
C PHE A 199 -10.59 -27.08 10.92
N MET A 200 -10.73 -28.39 10.72
CA MET A 200 -9.95 -29.42 11.43
C MET A 200 -8.59 -29.71 10.78
N LYS A 201 -8.32 -29.13 9.60
CA LYS A 201 -7.08 -29.34 8.85
C LYS A 201 -5.88 -28.79 9.63
N PHE A 202 -4.91 -29.67 9.88
CA PHE A 202 -3.62 -29.27 10.40
C PHE A 202 -2.84 -28.49 9.35
N ARG A 203 -2.29 -27.33 9.74
CA ARG A 203 -1.43 -26.49 8.90
C ARG A 203 -0.03 -26.45 9.51
N PRO A 204 1.02 -26.70 8.71
CA PRO A 204 2.38 -26.60 9.20
C PRO A 204 2.68 -25.16 9.66
N PRO A 205 3.69 -24.97 10.52
CA PRO A 205 4.16 -23.65 10.88
C PRO A 205 4.41 -22.79 9.65
N LYS A 206 4.11 -21.49 9.76
CA LYS A 206 4.23 -20.54 8.67
C LYS A 206 5.66 -20.53 8.13
N ASN A 207 5.80 -20.65 6.80
CA ASN A 207 7.10 -20.48 6.16
C ASN A 207 7.46 -18.98 6.09
N TYR A 208 8.29 -18.52 7.02
CA TYR A 208 8.74 -17.12 7.07
C TYR A 208 9.73 -16.76 5.94
N ILE A 209 10.35 -17.74 5.28
CA ILE A 209 11.27 -17.50 4.15
C ILE A 209 10.53 -16.75 3.02
N LEU A 210 9.25 -17.05 2.81
CA LEU A 210 8.40 -16.38 1.80
C LEU A 210 8.15 -14.88 2.08
N GLN A 211 8.51 -14.40 3.27
CA GLN A 211 8.42 -13.00 3.68
C GLN A 211 9.78 -12.30 3.79
N ASN A 212 10.89 -12.99 3.50
CA ASN A 212 12.21 -12.36 3.52
C ASN A 212 12.31 -11.26 2.46
N ASN A 213 12.90 -10.12 2.82
CA ASN A 213 13.12 -9.01 1.89
C ASN A 213 14.58 -9.04 1.36
N PRO A 214 14.83 -8.61 0.11
CA PRO A 214 13.85 -8.29 -0.94
C PRO A 214 13.25 -9.56 -1.57
N ARG A 215 11.99 -9.45 -2.05
CA ARG A 215 11.29 -10.56 -2.74
C ARG A 215 11.27 -10.31 -4.25
N HIS A 216 11.40 -11.38 -5.02
CA HIS A 216 11.27 -11.36 -6.46
C HIS A 216 10.44 -12.58 -6.91
N VAL A 217 9.43 -12.34 -7.73
CA VAL A 217 8.62 -13.39 -8.36
C VAL A 217 8.86 -13.29 -9.87
N PRO A 218 9.49 -14.29 -10.50
CA PRO A 218 9.69 -14.28 -11.93
C PRO A 218 8.33 -14.41 -12.66
N PRO A 219 8.27 -14.07 -13.95
CA PRO A 219 7.11 -14.36 -14.80
C PRO A 219 6.66 -15.82 -14.64
N THR A 220 5.45 -16.03 -14.12
CA THR A 220 4.92 -17.39 -13.91
C THR A 220 4.30 -17.96 -15.18
N TRP A 221 3.95 -17.13 -16.16
CA TRP A 221 3.40 -17.55 -17.46
C TRP A 221 4.46 -18.10 -18.42
N THR A 222 5.73 -18.14 -18.02
CA THR A 222 6.81 -18.81 -18.74
C THR A 222 7.27 -20.09 -18.04
N MET A 223 6.64 -20.49 -16.92
CA MET A 223 7.04 -21.67 -16.15
C MET A 223 6.65 -23.00 -16.80
N ASP A 224 5.71 -22.98 -17.75
CA ASP A 224 5.34 -24.14 -18.57
C ASP A 224 6.06 -24.16 -19.93
N ALA A 225 7.00 -23.24 -20.17
CA ALA A 225 7.83 -23.31 -21.37
C ALA A 225 8.74 -24.54 -21.22
N PRO A 226 8.69 -25.52 -22.15
CA PRO A 226 9.61 -26.64 -22.11
C PRO A 226 11.03 -26.07 -22.11
N GLU A 227 11.88 -26.57 -21.22
CA GLU A 227 13.32 -26.32 -21.29
C GLU A 227 13.75 -26.78 -22.70
N GLU A 228 14.20 -25.83 -23.53
CA GLU A 228 14.79 -26.18 -24.82
C GLU A 228 16.02 -27.05 -24.54
N GLU A 229 15.96 -28.32 -24.98
CA GLU A 229 17.08 -29.29 -24.96
C GLU A 229 18.26 -28.84 -25.81
#